data_AF-A0A164A441-F1
#
_entry.id   AF-A0A164A441-F1
#
_cell.length_a   1.000
_cell.length_b   1.000
_cell.length_c   1.000
_cell.angle_alpha   90.00
_cell.angle_beta   90.00
_cell.angle_gamma   90.00
#
_symmetry.space_group_name_H-M   'P 1'
#
loop_
_entity.id
_entity.type
_entity.pdbx_description
1 polymer ?
#
loop_
_entity_poly.entity_id
_entity_poly.type
_entity_poly.pdbx_seq_one_letter_code
_entity_poly.pdbx_strand_id
1 'polypeptide(L)'
;MPSKPRDRVGEIYGRLTVVRASERRTKSGNAYWWCRCSCGKEREVPGDKLSTNTARKKPVITACLLCSKELQVEGVCAKNDREERQRREDAKRQRDALKGHVPDRWLRLPLTDAHARELGQVLFFRGTSCLRGHLAPYRINGGCLACAGQTPSAHSALITNSPNSAESE
;
A
#
# COMPACT_ATOMS: atom_id res chain seq x y z
N MET A 1 42.21 -19.10 15.35
CA MET A 1 42.08 -18.35 16.62
C MET A 1 40.74 -17.63 16.62
N PRO A 2 39.87 -17.77 17.64
CA PRO A 2 38.67 -16.95 17.70
C PRO A 2 39.10 -15.50 17.89
N SER A 3 38.82 -14.65 16.91
CA SER A 3 39.11 -13.21 16.99
C SER A 3 38.36 -12.59 18.16
N LYS A 4 39.05 -11.75 18.93
CA LYS A 4 38.46 -10.99 20.05
C LYS A 4 37.21 -10.26 19.55
N PRO A 5 36.06 -10.34 20.25
CA PRO A 5 34.86 -9.63 19.82
C PRO A 5 35.16 -8.14 19.71
N ARG A 6 34.93 -7.54 18.53
CA ARG A 6 35.03 -6.10 18.34
C ARG A 6 34.09 -5.40 19.31
N ASP A 7 34.63 -4.45 20.08
CA ASP A 7 33.81 -3.54 20.88
C ASP A 7 33.02 -2.61 19.96
N ARG A 8 31.74 -2.44 20.27
CA ARG A 8 30.79 -1.63 19.49
C ARG A 8 30.17 -0.51 20.32
N VAL A 9 30.56 -0.33 21.58
CA VAL A 9 30.03 0.74 22.43
C VAL A 9 30.24 2.11 21.75
N GLY A 10 29.19 2.93 21.74
CA GLY A 10 29.16 4.24 21.08
C GLY A 10 28.78 4.22 19.60
N GLU A 11 28.76 3.05 18.94
CA GLU A 11 28.37 2.96 17.53
C GLU A 11 26.86 3.20 17.34
N ILE A 12 26.51 3.84 16.21
CA ILE A 12 25.14 4.20 15.87
C ILE A 12 24.64 3.39 14.66
N TYR A 13 23.46 2.80 14.79
CA TYR A 13 22.78 2.00 13.77
C TYR A 13 21.34 2.51 13.60
N GLY A 14 21.14 3.42 12.64
CA GLY A 14 19.87 4.11 12.49
C GLY A 14 19.56 4.98 13.71
N ARG A 15 18.50 4.65 14.46
CA ARG A 15 18.09 5.32 15.70
C ARG A 15 18.70 4.69 16.96
N LEU A 16 19.48 3.61 16.85
CA LEU A 16 20.06 2.90 17.99
C LEU A 16 21.52 3.31 18.22
N THR A 17 21.88 3.63 19.46
CA THR A 17 23.26 3.81 19.93
C THR A 17 23.62 2.65 20.86
N VAL A 18 24.71 1.95 20.59
CA VAL A 18 25.18 0.85 21.46
C VAL A 18 25.69 1.42 22.77
N VAL A 19 25.14 0.96 23.89
CA VAL A 19 25.51 1.46 25.24
C VAL A 19 26.40 0.50 26.02
N ARG A 20 26.21 -0.83 25.86
CA ARG A 20 27.04 -1.85 26.52
C ARG A 20 26.91 -3.22 25.88
N ALA A 21 27.92 -4.07 26.08
CA ALA A 21 27.83 -5.49 25.77
C ALA A 21 26.80 -6.19 26.68
N SER A 22 26.18 -7.26 26.17
CA SER A 22 25.40 -8.19 26.96
C SER A 22 26.18 -9.49 27.21
N GLU A 23 25.82 -10.18 28.28
CA GLU A 23 26.31 -11.52 28.59
C GLU A 23 25.75 -12.58 27.63
N ARG A 24 24.65 -12.25 26.93
CA ARG A 24 23.99 -13.17 26.00
C ARG A 24 24.77 -13.33 24.69
N ARG A 25 24.71 -14.55 24.15
CA ARG A 25 25.28 -14.94 22.86
C ARG A 25 24.24 -15.65 22.00
N THR A 26 24.33 -15.51 20.69
CA THR A 26 23.52 -16.33 19.77
C THR A 26 24.08 -17.75 19.71
N LYS A 27 23.28 -18.71 19.19
CA LYS A 27 23.75 -20.08 18.92
C LYS A 27 24.99 -20.13 18.02
N SER A 28 25.17 -19.11 17.16
CA SER A 28 26.32 -18.97 16.26
C SER A 28 27.50 -18.20 16.88
N GLY A 29 27.42 -17.83 18.17
CA GLY A 29 28.50 -17.15 18.91
C GLY A 29 28.49 -15.61 18.86
N ASN A 30 27.54 -14.97 18.19
CA ASN A 30 27.48 -13.51 18.10
C ASN A 30 27.11 -12.90 19.47
N ALA A 31 27.83 -11.86 19.89
CA ALA A 31 27.50 -11.06 21.07
C ALA A 31 26.17 -10.32 20.88
N TYR A 32 25.38 -10.26 21.95
CA TYR A 32 24.28 -9.29 22.06
C TYR A 32 24.79 -7.97 22.63
N TRP A 33 24.12 -6.90 22.25
CA TRP A 33 24.44 -5.53 22.61
C TRP A 33 23.19 -4.82 23.10
N TRP A 34 23.28 -4.17 24.25
CA TRP A 34 22.26 -3.23 24.69
C TRP A 34 22.41 -1.95 23.90
N CYS A 35 21.32 -1.54 23.27
CA CYS A 35 21.27 -0.34 22.46
C CYS A 35 20.18 0.59 22.99
N ARG A 36 20.49 1.88 23.10
CA ARG A 36 19.54 2.94 23.43
C ARG A 36 19.03 3.59 22.15
N CYS A 37 17.72 3.60 21.97
CA CYS A 37 17.09 4.28 20.85
C CYS A 37 17.03 5.79 21.12
N SER A 38 16.98 6.59 20.05
CA SER A 38 16.79 8.06 20.15
C SER A 38 15.53 8.49 20.91
N CYS A 39 14.51 7.62 21.01
CA CYS A 39 13.32 7.84 21.84
C CYS A 39 13.53 7.51 23.34
N GLY A 40 14.75 7.17 23.75
CA GLY A 40 15.13 6.82 25.13
C GLY A 40 14.95 5.35 25.51
N LYS A 41 14.20 4.56 24.73
CA LYS A 41 13.97 3.13 25.02
C LYS A 41 15.18 2.27 24.67
N GLU A 42 15.48 1.30 25.52
CA GLU A 42 16.56 0.34 25.26
C GLU A 42 16.05 -0.96 24.63
N ARG A 43 16.93 -1.62 23.87
CA ARG A 43 16.68 -2.94 23.29
C ARG A 43 17.98 -3.71 23.20
N GLU A 44 17.91 -4.98 23.54
CA GLU A 44 19.01 -5.92 23.30
C GLU A 44 18.97 -6.44 21.85
N VAL A 45 20.10 -6.33 21.15
CA VAL A 45 20.21 -6.63 19.71
C VAL A 45 21.43 -7.52 19.45
N PRO A 46 21.31 -8.62 18.68
CA PRO A 46 22.45 -9.43 18.31
C PRO A 46 23.34 -8.69 17.30
N GLY A 47 24.66 -8.80 17.45
CA GLY A 47 25.63 -8.02 16.69
C GLY A 47 25.57 -8.23 15.17
N ASP A 48 25.09 -9.37 14.69
CA ASP A 48 24.89 -9.60 13.25
C ASP A 48 23.66 -8.87 12.67
N LYS A 49 22.81 -8.29 13.51
CA LYS A 49 21.68 -7.42 13.11
C LYS A 49 21.99 -5.93 13.22
N LEU A 50 23.12 -5.57 13.86
CA LEU A 50 23.66 -4.21 13.89
C LEU A 50 24.56 -4.00 12.66
N SER A 51 23.97 -3.48 11.58
CA SER A 51 24.67 -3.16 10.33
C SER A 51 24.03 -1.96 9.66
N THR A 52 24.85 -1.10 9.05
CA THR A 52 24.42 0.01 8.21
C THR A 52 24.09 -0.44 6.78
N ASN A 53 24.56 -1.62 6.37
CA ASN A 53 24.23 -2.18 5.06
C ASN A 53 22.82 -2.79 5.10
N THR A 54 21.85 -2.06 4.53
CA THR A 54 20.45 -2.49 4.41
C THR A 54 20.18 -3.38 3.19
N ALA A 55 21.11 -3.46 2.23
CA ALA A 55 20.96 -4.27 1.01
C ALA A 55 21.20 -5.78 1.23
N ARG A 56 21.73 -6.15 2.40
CA ARG A 56 22.01 -7.55 2.77
C ARG A 56 20.71 -8.35 2.97
N LYS A 57 20.78 -9.67 2.71
CA LYS A 57 19.66 -10.61 2.92
C LYS A 57 19.16 -10.68 4.38
N LYS A 58 20.04 -10.46 5.37
CA LYS A 58 19.69 -10.54 6.79
C LYS A 58 19.06 -9.23 7.26
N PRO A 59 17.90 -9.24 7.96
CA PRO A 59 17.28 -8.00 8.43
C PRO A 59 18.20 -7.28 9.41
N VAL A 60 18.19 -5.96 9.37
CA VAL A 60 18.91 -5.09 10.30
C VAL A 60 17.94 -4.53 11.33
N ILE A 61 18.42 -4.30 12.55
CA ILE A 61 17.64 -3.64 13.60
C ILE A 61 18.21 -2.23 13.75
N THR A 62 17.37 -1.25 13.43
CA THR A 62 17.74 0.18 13.39
C THR A 62 16.97 1.03 14.38
N ALA A 63 16.06 0.44 15.17
CA ALA A 63 15.25 1.14 16.17
C ALA A 63 14.80 0.18 17.29
N CYS A 64 14.28 0.75 18.39
CA CYS A 64 13.57 -0.05 19.39
C CYS A 64 12.30 -0.68 18.81
N LEU A 65 11.71 -1.64 19.53
CA LEU A 65 10.51 -2.34 19.04
C LEU A 65 9.33 -1.40 18.76
N LEU A 66 9.17 -0.34 19.54
CA LEU A 66 8.05 0.60 19.38
C LEU A 66 8.28 1.52 18.18
N CYS A 67 9.43 2.18 18.08
CA CYS A 67 9.74 2.99 16.90
C CYS A 67 9.80 2.18 15.61
N SER A 68 10.23 0.91 15.66
CA SER A 68 10.20 0.04 14.47
C SER A 68 8.76 -0.24 14.01
N LYS A 69 7.81 -0.39 14.94
CA LYS A 69 6.39 -0.59 14.61
C LYS A 69 5.78 0.70 14.07
N GLU A 70 6.06 1.84 14.70
CA GLU A 70 5.61 3.16 14.25
C GLU A 70 6.07 3.43 12.80
N LEU A 71 7.37 3.27 12.52
CA LEU A 71 7.93 3.44 11.18
C LEU A 71 7.31 2.49 10.15
N GLN A 72 6.98 1.25 10.55
CA GLN A 72 6.30 0.31 9.67
C GLN A 72 4.88 0.77 9.34
N VAL A 73 4.13 1.26 10.33
CA VAL A 73 2.78 1.81 10.13
C VAL A 73 2.84 3.03 9.22
N GLU A 74 3.73 3.99 9.51
CA GLU A 74 3.96 5.18 8.67
C GLU A 74 4.28 4.79 7.23
N GLY A 75 5.17 3.80 7.04
CA GLY A 75 5.54 3.29 5.72
C GLY A 75 4.35 2.69 4.96
N VAL A 76 3.47 1.94 5.64
CA VAL A 76 2.25 1.38 5.04
C VAL A 76 1.25 2.48 4.68
N CYS A 77 0.99 3.43 5.59
CA CYS A 77 0.10 4.56 5.31
C CYS A 77 0.59 5.38 4.11
N ALA A 78 1.87 5.75 4.09
CA ALA A 78 2.45 6.50 2.98
C ALA A 78 2.37 5.75 1.64
N LYS A 79 2.53 4.42 1.66
CA LYS A 79 2.33 3.59 0.46
C LYS A 79 0.87 3.62 -0.01
N ASN A 80 -0.07 3.38 0.90
CA ASN A 80 -1.51 3.37 0.58
C ASN A 80 -1.97 4.73 0.03
N ASP A 81 -1.47 5.85 0.58
CA ASP A 81 -1.81 7.20 0.12
C ASP A 81 -1.31 7.46 -1.31
N ARG A 82 -0.10 7.00 -1.64
CA ARG A 82 0.44 7.09 -3.00
C ARG A 82 -0.39 6.25 -3.98
N GLU A 83 -0.69 5.02 -3.62
CA GLU A 83 -1.51 4.12 -4.44
C GLU A 83 -2.94 4.68 -4.62
N GLU A 84 -3.53 5.27 -3.58
CA GLU A 84 -4.84 5.90 -3.67
C GLU A 84 -4.84 7.12 -4.58
N ARG A 85 -3.81 7.96 -4.53
CA ARG A 85 -3.64 9.08 -5.46
C ARG A 85 -3.63 8.61 -6.91
N GLN A 86 -2.84 7.58 -7.21
CA GLN A 86 -2.77 6.98 -8.54
C GLN A 86 -4.14 6.43 -8.98
N ARG A 87 -4.84 5.70 -8.10
CA ARG A 87 -6.17 5.17 -8.40
C ARG A 87 -7.19 6.27 -8.70
N ARG A 88 -7.12 7.44 -8.05
CA ARG A 88 -7.99 8.58 -8.36
C ARG A 88 -7.67 9.19 -9.72
N GLU A 89 -6.40 9.33 -10.06
CA GLU A 89 -5.96 9.85 -11.37
C GLU A 89 -6.39 8.91 -12.50
N ASP A 90 -6.23 7.60 -12.31
CA ASP A 90 -6.66 6.58 -13.26
C ASP A 90 -8.19 6.59 -13.45
N ALA A 91 -8.94 6.69 -12.35
CA ALA A 91 -10.40 6.77 -12.41
C ALA A 91 -10.89 8.05 -13.10
N LYS A 92 -10.21 9.20 -12.90
CA LYS A 92 -10.51 10.45 -13.64
C LYS A 92 -10.32 10.23 -15.14
N ARG A 93 -9.15 9.71 -15.55
CA ARG A 93 -8.82 9.43 -16.95
C ARG A 93 -9.83 8.48 -17.60
N GLN A 94 -10.18 7.40 -16.92
CA GLN A 94 -11.18 6.44 -17.43
C GLN A 94 -12.56 7.06 -17.57
N ARG A 95 -12.99 7.85 -16.58
CA ARG A 95 -14.27 8.54 -16.64
C ARG A 95 -14.34 9.60 -17.72
N ASP A 96 -13.25 10.31 -17.97
CA ASP A 96 -13.18 11.30 -19.05
C ASP A 96 -13.45 10.64 -20.41
N ALA A 97 -12.95 9.42 -20.64
CA ALA A 97 -13.24 8.62 -21.83
C ALA A 97 -14.68 8.07 -21.90
N LEU A 98 -15.43 8.13 -20.80
CA LEU A 98 -16.81 7.61 -20.71
C LEU A 98 -17.87 8.72 -20.69
N LYS A 99 -17.48 10.00 -20.73
CA LYS A 99 -18.42 11.13 -20.81
C LYS A 99 -19.30 10.98 -22.06
N GLY A 100 -20.61 11.12 -21.87
CA GLY A 100 -21.60 10.90 -22.94
C GLY A 100 -22.00 9.43 -23.18
N HIS A 101 -21.20 8.47 -22.73
CA HIS A 101 -21.50 7.03 -22.85
C HIS A 101 -22.09 6.41 -21.58
N VAL A 102 -21.90 7.07 -20.43
CA VAL A 102 -22.47 6.63 -19.14
C VAL A 102 -23.33 7.73 -18.53
N PRO A 103 -24.33 7.39 -17.70
CA PRO A 103 -25.15 8.39 -17.02
C PRO A 103 -24.31 9.38 -16.20
N ASP A 104 -24.61 10.68 -16.33
CA ASP A 104 -23.93 11.75 -15.58
C ASP A 104 -23.94 11.53 -14.07
N ARG A 105 -25.01 10.95 -13.53
CA ARG A 105 -25.12 10.60 -12.11
C ARG A 105 -23.98 9.68 -11.64
N TRP A 106 -23.46 8.81 -12.51
CA TRP A 106 -22.32 7.95 -12.18
C TRP A 106 -21.00 8.72 -12.19
N LEU A 107 -20.88 9.71 -13.08
CA LEU A 107 -19.75 10.63 -13.10
C LEU A 107 -19.78 11.61 -11.90
N ARG A 108 -20.89 11.75 -11.18
CA ARG A 108 -20.90 12.53 -9.94
C ARG A 108 -20.48 11.73 -8.71
N LEU A 109 -20.35 10.40 -8.85
CA LEU A 109 -19.93 9.54 -7.75
C LEU A 109 -18.43 9.72 -7.42
N PRO A 110 -18.03 9.35 -6.19
CA PRO A 110 -16.64 9.26 -5.80
C PRO A 110 -15.85 8.37 -6.76
N LEU A 111 -14.57 8.72 -6.95
CA LEU A 111 -13.68 8.07 -7.91
C LEU A 111 -13.30 6.64 -7.49
N THR A 112 -13.12 6.41 -6.19
CA THR A 112 -12.61 5.17 -5.61
C THR A 112 -13.41 4.80 -4.37
N ASP A 113 -13.20 3.60 -3.83
CA ASP A 113 -13.85 3.17 -2.59
C ASP A 113 -13.36 3.99 -1.38
N ALA A 114 -12.06 4.32 -1.32
CA ALA A 114 -11.50 5.19 -0.29
C ALA A 114 -12.07 6.60 -0.37
N HIS A 115 -12.19 7.18 -1.58
CA HIS A 115 -12.83 8.48 -1.78
C HIS A 115 -14.31 8.45 -1.35
N ALA A 116 -15.03 7.35 -1.62
CA ALA A 116 -16.40 7.19 -1.12
C ALA A 116 -16.45 7.14 0.41
N ARG A 117 -15.54 6.41 1.07
CA ARG A 117 -15.45 6.39 2.55
C ARG A 117 -15.19 7.79 3.13
N GLU A 118 -14.28 8.56 2.53
CA GLU A 118 -13.98 9.94 2.95
C GLU A 118 -15.21 10.85 2.88
N LEU A 119 -16.05 10.66 1.88
CA LEU A 119 -17.28 11.44 1.68
C LEU A 119 -18.51 10.85 2.41
N GLY A 120 -18.35 9.78 3.19
CA GLY A 120 -19.46 9.09 3.85
C GLY A 120 -20.45 8.44 2.88
N GLN A 121 -20.03 8.19 1.64
CA GLN A 121 -20.87 7.56 0.61
C GLN A 121 -20.61 6.06 0.53
N VAL A 122 -21.62 5.31 0.09
CA VAL A 122 -21.52 3.85 -0.05
C VAL A 122 -21.22 3.38 -1.48
N LEU A 123 -21.37 4.29 -2.45
CA LEU A 123 -21.17 4.04 -3.88
C LEU A 123 -19.99 4.82 -4.43
N PHE A 124 -19.31 4.24 -5.42
CA PHE A 124 -18.27 4.90 -6.20
C PHE A 124 -18.30 4.42 -7.65
N PHE A 125 -17.67 5.16 -8.56
CA PHE A 125 -17.54 4.77 -9.95
C PHE A 125 -16.14 5.12 -10.48
N ARG A 126 -15.35 4.07 -10.73
CA ARG A 126 -13.99 4.20 -11.29
C ARG A 126 -13.98 4.43 -12.80
N GLY A 127 -14.98 3.90 -13.52
CA GLY A 127 -14.92 3.79 -14.99
C GLY A 127 -14.26 2.49 -15.48
N THR A 128 -13.94 1.56 -14.59
CA THR A 128 -13.51 0.20 -14.95
C THR A 128 -14.67 -0.77 -15.04
N SER A 129 -14.57 -1.77 -15.91
CA SER A 129 -15.46 -2.93 -15.89
C SER A 129 -15.11 -3.90 -14.76
N CYS A 130 -16.11 -4.62 -14.23
CA CYS A 130 -15.87 -5.68 -13.25
C CYS A 130 -15.29 -6.94 -13.92
N LEU A 131 -14.94 -7.96 -13.14
CA LEU A 131 -14.42 -9.24 -13.67
C LEU A 131 -15.40 -9.96 -14.60
N ARG A 132 -16.71 -9.66 -14.51
CA ARG A 132 -17.76 -10.17 -15.40
C ARG A 132 -18.05 -9.24 -16.58
N GLY A 133 -17.24 -8.21 -16.81
CA GLY A 133 -17.37 -7.27 -17.93
C GLY A 133 -18.39 -6.15 -17.72
N HIS A 134 -19.07 -6.05 -16.57
CA HIS A 134 -20.07 -4.99 -16.36
C HIS A 134 -19.42 -3.63 -16.09
N LEU A 135 -19.91 -2.60 -16.79
CA LEU A 135 -19.57 -1.20 -16.54
C LEU A 135 -20.70 -0.53 -15.74
N ALA A 136 -20.52 -0.44 -14.42
CA ALA A 136 -21.51 0.12 -13.51
C ALA A 136 -20.84 0.66 -12.23
N PRO A 137 -21.53 1.47 -11.41
CA PRO A 137 -21.05 1.82 -10.08
C PRO A 137 -20.85 0.61 -9.18
N TYR A 138 -20.04 0.80 -8.14
CA TYR A 138 -19.63 -0.22 -7.18
C TYR A 138 -20.03 0.17 -5.77
N ARG A 139 -20.20 -0.84 -4.92
CA ARG A 139 -20.39 -0.69 -3.47
C ARG A 139 -19.08 -0.85 -2.73
N ILE A 140 -18.89 -0.07 -1.67
CA ILE A 140 -17.79 -0.32 -0.72
C ILE A 140 -17.93 -1.75 -0.16
N ASN A 141 -16.81 -2.48 -0.13
CA ASN A 141 -16.74 -3.88 0.33
C ASN A 141 -17.71 -4.83 -0.40
N GLY A 142 -18.14 -4.49 -1.62
CA GLY A 142 -19.06 -5.29 -2.41
C GLY A 142 -18.75 -5.25 -3.91
N GLY A 143 -19.50 -6.05 -4.68
CA GLY A 143 -19.39 -6.09 -6.14
C GLY A 143 -20.01 -4.88 -6.84
N CYS A 144 -19.89 -4.81 -8.17
CA CYS A 144 -20.59 -3.80 -8.95
C CYS A 144 -22.11 -3.98 -8.85
N LEU A 145 -22.84 -2.88 -8.96
CA LEU A 145 -24.31 -2.87 -8.86
C LEU A 145 -24.99 -3.71 -9.94
N ALA A 146 -24.37 -3.86 -11.11
CA ALA A 146 -24.88 -4.72 -12.18
C ALA A 146 -24.81 -6.22 -11.83
N CYS A 147 -23.71 -6.68 -11.23
CA CYS A 147 -23.63 -8.06 -10.73
C CYS A 147 -24.69 -8.36 -9.66
N ALA A 148 -25.12 -7.33 -8.93
CA ALA A 148 -26.12 -7.46 -7.87
C ALA A 148 -27.56 -7.23 -8.36
N GLY A 149 -27.78 -7.02 -9.66
CA GLY A 149 -29.11 -6.75 -10.22
C GLY A 149 -29.70 -5.38 -9.82
N GLN A 150 -28.90 -4.47 -9.28
CA GLN A 150 -29.38 -3.17 -8.77
C GLN A 150 -29.36 -2.06 -9.83
N THR A 151 -28.57 -2.21 -10.89
CA THR A 151 -28.54 -1.28 -12.04
C THR A 151 -28.13 -2.03 -13.31
N PRO A 152 -28.60 -1.64 -14.50
CA PRO A 152 -28.05 -2.17 -15.74
C PRO A 152 -26.58 -1.75 -15.93
N SER A 153 -25.83 -2.59 -16.63
CA SER A 153 -24.47 -2.28 -17.12
C SER A 153 -24.56 -1.29 -18.29
N ALA A 154 -23.64 -0.32 -18.37
CA ALA A 154 -23.52 0.58 -19.51
C ALA A 154 -22.79 -0.02 -20.72
N HIS A 155 -22.34 -1.27 -20.64
CA HIS A 155 -21.65 -1.94 -21.76
C HIS A 155 -22.53 -2.06 -23.03
N SER A 156 -23.86 -1.96 -22.90
CA SER A 156 -24.82 -2.05 -24.01
C SER A 156 -24.83 -0.83 -24.94
N ALA A 157 -24.30 0.32 -24.52
CA ALA A 157 -24.38 1.58 -25.29
C ALA A 157 -23.17 1.84 -26.21
N LEU A 158 -22.11 1.04 -26.11
CA LEU A 158 -20.87 1.21 -26.90
C LEU A 158 -20.80 0.30 -28.14
N ILE A 159 -21.75 -0.62 -28.33
CA ILE A 159 -21.86 -1.49 -29.52
C ILE A 159 -23.16 -1.17 -30.28
N THR A 160 -23.37 0.09 -30.64
CA THR A 160 -24.37 0.48 -31.66
C THR A 160 -23.88 1.72 -32.38
N ASN A 161 -22.69 1.65 -32.99
CA ASN A 161 -22.27 2.57 -34.04
C ASN A 161 -21.21 1.89 -34.92
N SER A 162 -21.60 0.76 -35.51
CA SER A 162 -21.13 0.43 -36.86
C SER A 162 -22.24 0.90 -37.81
N PRO A 163 -21.98 1.85 -38.73
CA PRO A 163 -22.94 2.13 -39.78
C PRO A 163 -23.04 0.87 -40.64
N ASN A 164 -24.18 0.21 -40.54
CA ASN A 164 -24.62 -0.75 -41.53
C ASN A 164 -24.89 0.05 -42.81
N SER A 165 -23.89 0.20 -43.67
CA SER A 165 -24.07 0.78 -44.98
C SER A 165 -24.70 -0.26 -45.89
N ALA A 166 -26.01 -0.11 -46.02
CA ALA A 166 -26.81 -0.19 -47.24
C ALA A 166 -26.82 -1.49 -48.07
N GLU A 167 -28.04 -2.02 -48.20
CA GLU A 167 -28.56 -2.88 -49.26
C GLU A 167 -28.50 -2.23 -50.66
N SER A 168 -28.85 -3.03 -51.69
CA SER A 168 -29.17 -2.76 -53.12
C SER A 168 -27.98 -3.03 -54.06
N GLU A 169 -28.02 -3.89 -55.09
CA GLU A 169 -29.07 -4.46 -55.96
C GLU A 169 -28.76 -5.92 -56.33
#